data_AF-A0A2J0LD79-F1
#
_entry.id   AF-A0A2J0LD79-F1
#
_cell.length_a   1.000
_cell.length_b   1.000
_cell.length_c   1.000
_cell.angle_alpha   90.00
_cell.angle_beta   90.00
_cell.angle_gamma   90.00
#
_symmetry.space_group_name_H-M   'P 1'
#
loop_
_entity.id
_entity.type
_entity.pdbx_description
1 polymer ?
#
loop_
_entity_poly.entity_id
_entity_poly.type
_entity_poly.pdbx_seq_one_letter_code
_entity_poly.pdbx_strand_id
1 'polypeptide(L)'
;MKNHFRTLTAVITGFCFFVQCLPLYAQGFNLPAPGTKVASTAAFYPAMIKGITIHPDKPLTFDFLIDRGQNPLDEETFKNVSMNL
;
A
#
# COMPACT_ATOMS: atom_id res chain seq x y z
N MET A 1 10.86 -24.50 59.17
CA MET A 1 10.13 -23.54 58.29
C MET A 1 11.00 -22.83 57.25
N LYS A 2 12.20 -22.33 57.59
CA LYS A 2 13.05 -21.54 56.66
C LYS A 2 13.49 -22.27 55.38
N ASN A 3 13.66 -23.59 55.45
CA ASN A 3 14.14 -24.40 54.32
C ASN A 3 13.01 -24.70 53.31
N HIS A 4 11.80 -24.99 53.79
CA HIS A 4 10.61 -25.17 52.94
C HIS A 4 10.22 -23.87 52.21
N PHE A 5 10.39 -22.72 52.86
CA PHE A 5 10.16 -21.43 52.22
C PHE A 5 11.15 -21.19 51.07
N ARG A 6 12.44 -21.49 51.26
CA ARG A 6 13.47 -21.36 50.21
C ARG A 6 13.25 -22.32 49.05
N THR A 7 12.84 -23.56 49.31
CA THR A 7 12.50 -24.53 48.26
C THR A 7 11.27 -24.07 47.48
N LEU A 8 10.25 -23.53 48.16
CA LEU A 8 9.06 -22.98 47.51
C LEU A 8 9.42 -21.78 46.61
N THR A 9 10.26 -20.85 47.07
CA THR A 9 10.71 -19.71 46.26
C THR A 9 11.49 -20.17 45.03
N ALA A 10 12.37 -21.17 45.17
CA ALA A 10 13.15 -21.71 44.05
C ALA A 10 12.25 -22.39 42.99
N VAL A 11 11.23 -23.11 43.43
CA VAL A 11 10.24 -23.74 42.53
C VAL A 11 9.43 -22.70 41.79
N ILE A 12 8.97 -21.65 42.47
CA ILE A 12 8.19 -20.56 41.85
C ILE A 12 9.02 -19.80 40.83
N THR A 13 10.27 -19.42 41.17
CA THR A 13 11.15 -18.72 40.24
C THR A 13 11.51 -19.59 39.03
N GLY A 14 11.79 -20.89 39.23
CA GLY A 14 12.06 -21.83 38.14
C GLY A 14 10.84 -22.04 37.22
N PHE A 15 9.64 -22.13 37.80
CA PHE A 15 8.40 -22.25 37.04
C PHE A 15 8.10 -20.98 36.23
N CYS A 16 8.28 -19.80 36.83
CA CYS A 16 8.13 -18.52 36.12
C CYS A 16 9.11 -18.39 34.94
N PHE A 17 10.35 -18.90 35.06
CA PHE A 17 11.32 -18.87 33.97
C PHE A 17 10.97 -19.83 32.83
N PHE A 18 10.33 -20.97 33.14
CA PHE A 18 9.89 -21.95 32.14
C PHE A 18 8.66 -21.46 31.33
N VAL A 19 7.76 -20.71 31.96
CA VAL A 19 6.55 -20.17 31.32
C VAL A 19 6.83 -18.99 30.39
N GLN A 20 7.99 -18.33 30.51
CA GLN A 20 8.38 -17.16 29.69
C GLN A 20 8.93 -17.52 28.31
N CYS A 21 9.13 -18.82 28.01
CA CYS A 21 9.45 -19.29 26.67
C CYS A 21 8.17 -19.55 25.85
N LEU A 22 7.34 -18.51 25.69
CA LEU A 22 6.28 -18.51 24.70
C LEU A 22 6.77 -17.70 23.51
N PRO A 23 6.69 -18.21 22.27
CA PRO A 23 6.98 -17.41 21.10
C PRO A 23 6.02 -16.20 21.07
N LEU A 24 6.53 -15.00 21.31
CA LEU A 24 5.80 -13.76 21.03
C LEU A 24 5.68 -13.63 19.51
N TYR A 25 4.60 -14.18 18.95
CA TYR A 25 4.22 -13.89 17.58
C TYR A 25 3.77 -12.43 17.49
N ALA A 26 4.19 -11.71 16.45
CA ALA A 26 3.71 -10.38 16.13
C ALA A 26 2.26 -10.44 15.59
N GLN A 27 1.32 -10.85 16.43
CA GLN A 27 -0.11 -11.01 16.09
C GLN A 27 -0.91 -9.70 16.22
N GLY A 28 -0.23 -8.56 16.38
CA GLY A 28 -0.87 -7.24 16.51
C GLY A 28 -1.38 -6.64 15.20
N PHE A 29 -1.16 -7.30 14.06
CA PHE A 29 -1.61 -6.83 12.75
C PHE A 29 -2.56 -7.85 12.11
N ASN A 30 -3.64 -7.34 11.51
CA ASN A 30 -4.60 -8.14 10.72
C ASN A 30 -4.02 -8.48 9.34
N LEU A 31 -2.89 -9.18 9.32
CA LEU A 31 -2.21 -9.60 8.10
C LEU A 31 -2.71 -10.99 7.68
N PRO A 32 -2.77 -11.27 6.37
CA PRO A 32 -3.00 -12.61 5.87
C PRO A 32 -1.94 -13.59 6.40
N ALA A 33 -2.34 -14.83 6.66
CA ALA A 33 -1.41 -15.86 7.13
C ALA A 33 -0.25 -16.03 6.12
N PRO A 34 0.99 -16.29 6.56
CA PRO A 34 2.12 -16.56 5.67
C PRO A 34 1.76 -17.63 4.63
N GLY A 35 2.07 -17.38 3.36
CA GLY A 35 1.69 -18.25 2.24
C GLY A 35 0.29 -18.00 1.67
N THR A 36 -0.52 -17.13 2.28
CA THR A 36 -1.79 -16.67 1.70
C THR A 36 -1.49 -15.76 0.51
N LYS A 37 -1.98 -16.13 -0.68
CA LYS A 37 -1.95 -15.24 -1.84
C LYS A 37 -2.98 -14.13 -1.65
N VAL A 38 -2.53 -12.88 -1.72
CA VAL A 38 -3.41 -11.71 -1.73
C VAL A 38 -3.96 -11.54 -3.14
N ALA A 39 -5.24 -11.17 -3.24
CA ALA A 39 -5.85 -10.87 -4.54
C ALA A 39 -5.13 -9.70 -5.22
N SER A 40 -4.89 -9.82 -6.52
CA SER A 40 -4.41 -8.70 -7.32
C SER A 40 -5.48 -7.62 -7.39
N THR A 41 -5.06 -6.36 -7.42
CA THR A 41 -5.94 -5.24 -7.73
C THR A 41 -6.48 -5.37 -9.15
N ALA A 42 -7.64 -4.77 -9.42
CA ALA A 42 -8.17 -4.68 -10.78
C ALA A 42 -7.14 -4.02 -11.72
N ALA A 43 -7.20 -4.38 -13.01
CA ALA A 43 -6.43 -3.70 -14.04
C ALA A 43 -6.83 -2.21 -14.10
N PHE A 44 -5.86 -1.32 -14.21
CA PHE A 44 -6.06 0.12 -14.27
C PHE A 44 -5.35 0.68 -15.49
N TYR A 45 -6.04 1.54 -16.24
CA TYR A 45 -5.45 2.26 -17.38
C TYR A 45 -4.91 3.61 -16.91
N PRO A 46 -3.59 3.86 -17.03
CA PRO A 46 -2.99 5.12 -16.61
C PRO A 46 -3.40 6.28 -17.53
N ALA A 47 -3.21 7.50 -17.05
CA ALA A 47 -3.37 8.68 -17.88
C ALA A 47 -2.34 8.70 -19.01
N MET A 48 -2.77 9.08 -20.21
CA MET A 48 -1.97 9.05 -21.44
C MET A 48 -2.01 10.42 -22.12
N ILE A 49 -0.87 10.91 -22.58
CA ILE A 49 -0.82 12.11 -23.44
C ILE A 49 -1.27 11.70 -24.84
N LYS A 50 -2.29 12.38 -25.36
CA LYS A 50 -2.85 12.16 -26.70
C LYS A 50 -2.37 13.19 -27.72
N GLY A 51 -1.99 14.38 -27.26
CA GLY A 51 -1.58 15.47 -28.14
C GLY A 51 -0.82 16.56 -27.39
N ILE A 52 -0.12 17.39 -28.15
CA ILE A 52 0.66 18.53 -27.66
C ILE A 52 0.40 19.70 -28.62
N THR A 53 0.06 20.86 -28.08
CA THR A 53 0.03 22.12 -28.84
C THR A 53 1.32 22.87 -28.61
N ILE A 54 1.96 23.30 -29.71
CA ILE A 54 3.21 24.06 -29.68
C ILE A 54 2.87 25.51 -30.00
N HIS A 55 3.31 26.43 -29.12
CA HIS A 55 3.11 27.87 -29.29
C HIS A 55 4.37 28.52 -29.90
N PRO A 56 4.39 28.83 -31.21
CA PRO A 56 5.60 29.34 -31.87
C PRO A 56 6.00 30.75 -31.40
N ASP A 57 5.04 31.53 -30.89
CA ASP A 57 5.26 32.84 -30.25
C ASP A 57 5.85 32.71 -28.84
N LYS A 58 5.65 31.58 -28.16
CA LYS A 58 6.13 31.28 -26.81
C LYS A 58 6.77 29.89 -26.75
N PRO A 59 8.04 29.76 -27.15
CA PRO A 59 8.67 28.46 -27.42
C PRO A 59 8.86 27.55 -26.19
N LEU A 60 8.59 28.03 -24.98
CA LEU A 60 8.64 27.24 -23.74
C LEU A 60 7.24 26.87 -23.22
N THR A 61 6.17 27.30 -23.90
CA THR A 61 4.78 27.00 -23.52
C THR A 61 4.29 25.81 -24.33
N PHE A 62 3.81 24.80 -23.62
CA PHE A 62 3.23 23.58 -24.18
C PHE A 62 1.91 23.29 -23.49
N ASP A 63 0.87 23.07 -24.28
CA ASP A 63 -0.39 22.56 -23.77
C ASP A 63 -0.51 21.08 -24.12
N PHE A 64 -0.92 20.27 -23.14
CA PHE A 64 -1.03 18.82 -23.28
C PHE A 64 -2.50 18.40 -23.26
N LEU A 65 -2.86 17.58 -24.23
CA LEU A 65 -4.14 16.90 -24.22
C LEU A 65 -3.96 15.54 -23.52
N ILE A 66 -4.55 15.41 -22.33
CA ILE A 66 -4.40 14.24 -21.47
C ILE A 66 -5.70 13.44 -21.43
N ASP A 67 -5.61 12.16 -21.80
CA ASP A 67 -6.64 11.16 -21.54
C ASP A 67 -6.45 10.60 -20.13
N ARG A 68 -7.53 10.51 -19.35
CA ARG A 68 -7.50 10.07 -17.94
C ARG A 68 -7.41 8.55 -17.80
N GLY A 69 -7.44 7.79 -18.90
CA GLY A 69 -7.27 6.34 -18.91
C GLY A 69 -8.55 5.62 -18.54
N GLN A 70 -8.77 5.34 -17.25
CA GLN A 70 -9.93 4.59 -16.76
C GLN A 70 -11.28 5.21 -17.17
N ASN A 71 -11.33 6.53 -17.33
CA ASN A 71 -12.45 7.26 -17.90
C ASN A 71 -11.94 7.98 -19.16
N PRO A 72 -11.94 7.29 -20.32
CA PRO A 72 -11.40 7.88 -21.53
C PRO A 72 -12.21 9.08 -21.97
N LEU A 73 -11.53 10.05 -22.59
CA LEU A 73 -12.24 11.16 -23.26
C LEU A 73 -13.06 10.58 -24.41
N ASP A 74 -14.36 10.92 -24.46
CA ASP A 74 -15.17 10.60 -25.63
C ASP A 74 -14.68 11.37 -26.87
N GLU A 75 -15.03 10.88 -28.05
CA GLU A 75 -14.52 11.42 -29.32
C GLU A 75 -14.98 12.86 -29.58
N GLU A 76 -16.19 13.20 -29.14
CA GLU A 76 -16.77 14.54 -29.31
C GLU A 76 -16.07 15.57 -28.41
N THR A 77 -15.88 15.24 -27.13
CA THR A 77 -15.14 16.02 -26.13
C THR A 77 -13.68 16.13 -26.52
N PHE A 78 -13.06 15.06 -27.01
CA PHE A 78 -11.69 15.09 -27.51
C PHE A 78 -11.55 16.11 -28.64
N LYS A 79 -12.45 16.05 -29.63
CA LYS A 79 -12.46 17.00 -30.75
C LYS A 79 -12.72 18.43 -30.27
N ASN A 80 -13.67 18.63 -29.37
CA ASN A 80 -14.02 19.94 -28.84
C ASN A 80 -12.84 20.58 -28.07
N VAL A 81 -12.21 19.83 -27.17
CA VAL A 81 -11.04 20.31 -26.42
C VAL A 81 -9.88 20.61 -27.37
N SER A 82 -9.66 19.79 -28.39
CA SER A 82 -8.61 20.03 -29.40
C SER A 82 -8.84 21.30 -30.23
N MET A 83 -10.09 21.73 -30.42
CA MET A 83 -10.42 22.95 -31.17
C MET A 83 -10.33 24.23 -30.32
N ASN A 84 -10.32 24.10 -29.00
CA ASN A 84 -10.30 25.24 -28.06
C ASN A 84 -8.91 25.49 -27.44
N LEU A 85 -7.91 24.73 -27.87
CA LEU A 85 -6.48 24.88 -27.53
C LEU A 85 -5.75 25.60 -28.67
#